data_AF-A0A7S3IP90-F1
#
_entry.id   AF-A0A7S3IP90-F1
#
_cell.length_a   1.000
_cell.length_b   1.000
_cell.length_c   1.000
_cell.angle_alpha   90.00
_cell.angle_beta   90.00
_cell.angle_gamma   90.00
#
_symmetry.space_group_name_H-M   'P 1'
#
loop_
_entity.id
_entity.type
_entity.pdbx_description
1 polymer ?
#
loop_
_entity_poly.entity_id
_entity_poly.type
_entity_poly.pdbx_seq_one_letter_code
_entity_poly.pdbx_strand_id
1 'polypeptide(L)'
;MVGSKFCNLNGLSEEELAKQREDGFEFGGYFIINGNERIVRMLIMNKRNYPIAFQRPTFINRGRLFSTYAVQMRCVREDMFAQSITVHYLTDGNCMMKFIYHKQEFLIPIYIVLKAMKEVTDSQIYKRIVKGYFKNKQIGDQVEVILMDGEKYQLYSQNQCLAYIGSRFRIVLDGVQEDMTDVEVGRFLLERLILVHLPDFDDKFETMCLMIEKLYAVVGGECNADSLDSVCNQEVMLGGHLYGNILSEKLYDLLVGAKAKVQKDLRNPKFDINTLRSPQ
;
A
#
# COMPACT_ATOMS: atom_id res chain seq x y z
N MET A 1 -27.56 5.69 0.21
CA MET A 1 -27.38 7.07 -0.26
C MET A 1 -28.63 7.41 -1.05
N VAL A 2 -29.24 8.56 -0.77
CA VAL A 2 -30.44 9.02 -1.48
C VAL A 2 -30.11 9.17 -2.98
N GLY A 3 -31.03 8.73 -3.85
CA GLY A 3 -30.85 8.76 -5.31
C GLY A 3 -29.85 7.74 -5.88
N SER A 4 -29.24 6.87 -5.08
CA SER A 4 -28.36 5.80 -5.60
C SER A 4 -29.15 4.59 -6.10
N LYS A 5 -28.50 3.66 -6.82
CA LYS A 5 -29.10 2.41 -7.32
C LYS A 5 -29.93 1.60 -6.30
N PHE A 6 -29.61 1.71 -5.01
CA PHE A 6 -30.29 1.01 -3.92
C PHE A 6 -31.33 1.85 -3.18
N CYS A 7 -31.60 3.07 -3.65
CA CYS A 7 -32.63 3.96 -3.12
C CYS A 7 -33.93 3.77 -3.91
N ASN A 8 -35.07 3.85 -3.22
CA ASN A 8 -36.39 3.76 -3.85
C ASN A 8 -36.70 4.92 -4.80
N LEU A 9 -35.96 6.03 -4.69
CA LEU A 9 -36.10 7.22 -5.55
C LEU A 9 -35.32 7.09 -6.87
N ASN A 10 -34.52 6.03 -7.04
CA ASN A 10 -33.67 5.88 -8.20
C ASN A 10 -34.48 5.71 -9.50
N GLY A 11 -34.29 6.63 -10.44
CA GLY A 11 -34.93 6.58 -11.75
C GLY A 11 -36.39 7.01 -11.78
N LEU A 12 -36.91 7.59 -10.68
CA LEU A 12 -38.23 8.20 -10.66
C LEU A 12 -38.23 9.53 -11.43
N SER A 13 -39.34 9.81 -12.10
CA SER A 13 -39.62 11.11 -12.71
C SER A 13 -40.02 12.16 -11.66
N GLU A 14 -39.95 13.44 -12.01
CA GLU A 14 -40.34 14.55 -11.13
C GLU A 14 -41.78 14.40 -10.59
N GLU A 15 -42.71 13.93 -11.43
CA GLU A 15 -44.09 13.68 -11.02
C GLU A 15 -44.22 12.52 -10.02
N GLU A 16 -43.40 11.48 -10.17
CA GLU A 16 -43.39 10.33 -9.27
C GLU A 16 -42.74 10.69 -7.93
N LEU A 17 -41.70 11.52 -7.92
CA LEU A 17 -41.11 12.08 -6.70
C LEU A 17 -42.15 12.90 -5.92
N ALA A 18 -42.86 13.80 -6.61
CA ALA A 18 -43.92 14.59 -5.98
C ALA A 18 -45.05 13.71 -5.41
N LYS A 19 -45.44 12.62 -6.09
CA LYS A 19 -46.40 11.63 -5.57
C LYS A 19 -45.89 10.92 -4.32
N GLN A 20 -44.58 10.69 -4.22
CA GLN A 20 -43.94 10.12 -3.04
C GLN A 20 -43.65 11.14 -1.93
N ARG A 21 -44.07 12.41 -2.11
CA ARG A 21 -43.84 13.53 -1.18
C ARG A 21 -42.37 13.93 -1.04
N GLU A 22 -41.58 13.63 -2.06
CA GLU A 22 -40.21 14.13 -2.21
C GLU A 22 -40.21 15.40 -3.06
N ASP A 23 -39.10 16.14 -3.02
CA ASP A 23 -38.89 17.27 -3.93
C ASP A 23 -38.80 16.77 -5.39
N GLY A 24 -39.45 17.47 -6.32
CA GLY A 24 -39.37 17.16 -7.75
C GLY A 24 -37.94 17.31 -8.31
N PHE A 25 -37.11 18.13 -7.66
CA PHE A 25 -35.70 18.34 -8.02
C PHE A 25 -34.72 17.73 -7.02
N GLU A 26 -35.09 16.62 -6.36
CA GLU A 26 -34.23 15.92 -5.39
C GLU A 26 -32.86 15.54 -6.00
N PHE A 27 -31.78 16.10 -5.45
CA PHE A 27 -30.41 15.89 -5.96
C PHE A 27 -29.78 14.58 -5.45
N GLY A 28 -30.20 14.11 -4.28
CA GLY A 28 -29.62 12.95 -3.61
C GLY A 28 -28.14 13.13 -3.21
N GLY A 29 -27.42 12.02 -3.09
CA GLY A 29 -25.98 12.03 -2.79
C GLY A 29 -25.61 12.11 -1.29
N TYR A 30 -26.60 12.24 -0.41
CA TYR A 30 -26.45 12.25 1.04
C TYR A 30 -27.00 10.97 1.70
N PHE A 31 -26.85 10.89 3.02
CA PHE A 31 -27.34 9.82 3.88
C PHE A 31 -28.25 10.40 4.94
N ILE A 32 -29.31 9.67 5.29
CA ILE A 32 -30.20 10.03 6.39
C ILE A 32 -29.78 9.17 7.59
N ILE A 33 -29.35 9.81 8.67
CA ILE A 33 -28.89 9.14 9.90
C ILE A 33 -29.66 9.73 11.08
N ASN A 34 -30.53 8.91 11.69
CA ASN A 34 -31.39 9.31 12.80
C ASN A 34 -32.19 10.60 12.49
N GLY A 35 -32.77 10.67 11.29
CA GLY A 35 -33.55 11.82 10.82
C GLY A 35 -32.74 13.04 10.36
N ASN A 36 -31.40 13.00 10.42
CA ASN A 36 -30.55 14.09 9.93
C ASN A 36 -29.92 13.73 8.59
N GLU A 37 -29.91 14.68 7.67
CA GLU A 37 -29.20 14.57 6.40
C GLU A 37 -27.72 14.86 6.59
N ARG A 38 -26.87 13.94 6.10
CA ARG A 38 -25.42 14.02 6.23
C ARG A 38 -24.76 13.62 4.93
N ILE A 39 -23.75 14.38 4.53
CA ILE A 39 -22.96 14.10 3.33
C ILE A 39 -21.52 13.73 3.71
N VAL A 40 -20.94 12.78 2.98
CA VAL A 40 -19.51 12.45 3.10
C VAL A 40 -18.75 13.41 2.18
N ARG A 41 -17.99 14.33 2.78
CA ARG A 41 -17.19 15.31 2.03
C ARG A 41 -16.10 14.61 1.21
N MET A 42 -15.93 15.05 -0.03
CA MET A 42 -14.82 14.62 -0.88
C MET A 42 -13.47 15.06 -0.30
N LEU A 43 -12.46 14.20 -0.40
CA LEU A 43 -11.12 14.45 0.13
C LEU A 43 -10.10 14.54 -1.00
N ILE A 44 -9.18 15.49 -0.91
CA ILE A 44 -8.03 15.56 -1.80
C ILE A 44 -6.97 14.59 -1.30
N MET A 45 -6.49 13.73 -2.20
CA MET A 45 -5.48 12.72 -1.94
C MET A 45 -4.33 12.87 -2.93
N ASN A 46 -3.17 12.27 -2.63
CA ASN A 46 -2.11 12.13 -3.63
C ASN A 46 -2.58 11.23 -4.77
N LYS A 47 -2.19 11.59 -5.99
CA LYS A 47 -2.47 10.85 -7.22
C LYS A 47 -2.09 9.37 -7.08
N ARG A 48 -3.01 8.48 -7.45
CA ARG A 48 -2.78 7.04 -7.43
C ARG A 48 -1.75 6.61 -8.48
N ASN A 49 -1.00 5.56 -8.15
CA ASN A 49 -0.12 4.81 -9.04
C ASN A 49 0.89 5.68 -9.82
N TYR A 50 1.32 6.79 -9.20
CA TYR A 50 2.33 7.69 -9.77
C TYR A 50 3.45 7.93 -8.74
N PRO A 51 4.73 7.77 -9.12
CA PRO A 51 5.85 8.02 -8.21
C PRO A 51 6.07 9.52 -8.09
N ILE A 52 5.68 10.11 -6.96
CA ILE A 52 5.89 11.53 -6.66
C ILE A 52 7.23 11.67 -5.92
N ALA A 53 8.17 12.40 -6.50
CA ALA A 53 9.46 12.67 -5.87
C ALA A 53 9.40 14.01 -5.16
N PHE A 54 9.70 14.08 -3.88
CA PHE A 54 9.60 15.33 -3.13
C PHE A 54 10.64 15.39 -2.02
N GLN A 55 10.86 16.59 -1.50
CA GLN A 55 11.79 16.84 -0.41
C GLN A 55 11.04 17.26 0.84
N ARG A 56 11.41 16.69 2.00
CA ARG A 56 10.94 17.15 3.31
C ARG A 56 12.09 17.25 4.30
N PRO A 57 12.36 18.44 4.87
CA PRO A 57 13.43 18.62 5.87
C PRO A 57 13.27 17.67 7.08
N THR A 58 12.04 17.35 7.46
CA THR A 58 11.73 16.49 8.61
C THR A 58 12.19 15.05 8.45
N PHE A 59 12.53 14.59 7.24
CA PHE A 59 13.04 13.23 7.04
C PHE A 59 14.42 13.00 7.66
N ILE A 60 15.24 14.03 7.81
CA ILE A 60 16.54 13.94 8.49
C ILE A 60 16.38 13.46 9.93
N ASN A 61 15.26 13.80 10.59
CA ASN A 61 14.99 13.43 11.97
C ASN A 61 14.71 11.92 12.15
N ARG A 62 14.56 11.15 11.07
CA ARG A 62 14.31 9.70 11.13
C ARG A 62 15.57 8.90 11.45
N GLY A 63 16.75 9.46 11.21
CA GLY A 63 18.01 8.81 11.52
C GLY A 63 19.20 9.51 10.87
N ARG A 64 20.40 9.23 11.38
CA ARG A 64 21.64 9.93 10.99
C ARG A 64 21.92 9.95 9.47
N LEU A 65 21.58 8.86 8.78
CA LEU A 65 21.84 8.70 7.35
C LEU A 65 20.65 9.16 6.48
N PHE A 66 19.51 9.55 7.05
CA PHE A 66 18.37 9.97 6.23
C PHE A 66 18.62 11.34 5.60
N SER A 67 18.36 11.43 4.29
CA SER A 67 18.32 12.70 3.56
C SER A 67 16.90 13.29 3.56
N THR A 68 16.76 14.47 2.95
CA THR A 68 15.46 15.11 2.73
C THR A 68 14.67 14.51 1.56
N TYR A 69 15.31 13.70 0.71
CA TYR A 69 14.74 13.22 -0.55
C TYR A 69 13.98 11.91 -0.37
N ALA A 70 12.79 11.84 -0.98
CA ALA A 70 12.04 10.59 -1.08
C ALA A 70 11.16 10.54 -2.33
N VAL A 71 10.86 9.33 -2.78
CA VAL A 71 9.82 9.06 -3.78
C VAL A 71 8.70 8.29 -3.10
N GLN A 72 7.48 8.80 -3.18
CA GLN A 72 6.28 8.13 -2.67
C GLN A 72 5.35 7.76 -3.80
N MET A 73 4.77 6.57 -3.71
CA MET A 73 3.69 6.14 -4.58
C MET A 73 2.52 5.63 -3.74
N ARG A 74 1.34 6.21 -3.95
CA ARG A 74 0.09 5.68 -3.40
C ARG A 74 -0.47 4.65 -4.38
N CYS A 75 -0.29 3.37 -4.05
CA CYS A 75 -0.72 2.25 -4.88
C CYS A 75 -2.18 1.92 -4.56
N VAL A 76 -3.06 1.93 -5.55
CA VAL A 76 -4.50 1.68 -5.37
C VAL A 76 -4.93 0.51 -6.23
N ARG A 77 -5.57 -0.48 -5.59
CA ARG A 77 -6.20 -1.64 -6.23
C ARG A 77 -7.57 -1.29 -6.82
N GLU A 78 -8.12 -2.21 -7.61
CA GLU A 78 -9.46 -2.06 -8.21
C GLU A 78 -10.58 -1.95 -7.16
N ASP A 79 -10.41 -2.60 -6.01
CA ASP A 79 -11.31 -2.53 -4.85
C ASP A 79 -11.16 -1.24 -4.04
N MET A 80 -10.37 -0.27 -4.52
CA MET A 80 -10.05 1.00 -3.86
C MET A 80 -9.25 0.89 -2.56
N PHE A 81 -8.73 -0.31 -2.25
CA PHE A 81 -7.70 -0.47 -1.22
C PHE A 81 -6.43 0.28 -1.65
N ALA A 82 -5.92 1.13 -0.78
CA ALA A 82 -4.76 1.95 -1.05
C ALA A 82 -3.63 1.66 -0.05
N GLN A 83 -2.43 1.46 -0.58
CA GLN A 83 -1.21 1.29 0.22
C GLN A 83 -0.13 2.21 -0.33
N SER A 84 0.43 3.04 0.54
CA SER A 84 1.50 3.96 0.17
C SER A 84 2.87 3.35 0.48
N ILE A 85 3.76 3.40 -0.51
CA ILE A 85 5.17 3.06 -0.36
C ILE A 85 6.00 4.33 -0.51
N THR A 86 7.04 4.47 0.29
CA THR A 86 7.98 5.60 0.21
C THR A 86 9.41 5.06 0.18
N VAL A 87 10.18 5.39 -0.85
CA VAL A 87 11.60 5.08 -0.92
C VAL A 87 12.37 6.31 -0.47
N HIS A 88 13.15 6.18 0.60
CA HIS A 88 13.98 7.24 1.15
C HIS A 88 15.42 7.08 0.66
N TYR A 89 16.03 8.18 0.23
CA TYR A 89 17.46 8.23 -0.07
C TYR A 89 18.25 8.44 1.23
N LEU A 90 19.30 7.65 1.40
CA LEU A 90 20.26 7.80 2.47
C LEU A 90 21.51 8.53 1.97
N THR A 91 22.17 9.29 2.85
CA THR A 91 23.34 10.12 2.53
C THR A 91 24.57 9.31 2.10
N ASP A 92 24.59 8.00 2.40
CA ASP A 92 25.63 7.06 1.95
C ASP A 92 25.38 6.50 0.54
N GLY A 93 24.27 6.88 -0.12
CA GLY A 93 23.88 6.39 -1.45
C GLY A 93 22.88 5.24 -1.43
N ASN A 94 22.63 4.64 -0.26
CA ASN A 94 21.70 3.54 -0.10
C ASN A 94 20.23 4.03 -0.09
N CYS A 95 19.28 3.11 -0.22
CA CYS A 95 17.85 3.41 -0.24
C CYS A 95 17.08 2.49 0.71
N MET A 96 16.11 3.06 1.43
CA MET A 96 15.23 2.31 2.33
C MET A 96 13.78 2.46 1.88
N MET A 97 13.10 1.32 1.67
CA MET A 97 11.68 1.28 1.40
C MET A 97 10.89 1.31 2.70
N LYS A 98 9.96 2.26 2.81
CA LYS A 98 9.02 2.42 3.91
C LYS A 98 7.60 2.09 3.47
N PHE A 99 6.88 1.34 4.30
CA PHE A 99 5.42 1.24 4.22
C PHE A 99 4.82 1.34 5.64
N ILE A 100 3.52 1.59 5.71
CA ILE A 100 2.79 1.67 6.98
C ILE A 100 1.82 0.50 7.02
N TYR A 101 1.80 -0.23 8.13
CA TYR A 101 0.86 -1.33 8.37
C TYR A 101 0.46 -1.34 9.84
N HIS A 102 -0.83 -1.49 10.14
CA HIS A 102 -1.40 -1.37 11.50
C HIS A 102 -0.91 -0.15 12.29
N LYS A 103 -0.86 1.02 11.63
CA LYS A 103 -0.37 2.30 12.17
C LYS A 103 1.10 2.30 12.63
N GLN A 104 1.86 1.25 12.28
CA GLN A 104 3.30 1.17 12.51
C GLN A 104 4.05 1.38 11.19
N GLU A 105 5.18 2.06 11.28
CA GLU A 105 6.06 2.28 10.14
C GLU A 105 7.11 1.17 10.07
N PHE A 106 7.27 0.56 8.90
CA PHE A 106 8.28 -0.46 8.64
C PHE A 106 9.23 0.00 7.57
N LEU A 107 10.51 -0.32 7.74
CA LEU A 107 11.60 0.03 6.83
C LEU A 107 12.34 -1.24 6.41
N ILE A 108 12.53 -1.43 5.10
CA ILE A 108 13.25 -2.55 4.51
C ILE A 108 14.31 -2.00 3.54
N PRO A 109 15.57 -2.45 3.61
CA PRO A 109 16.59 -2.13 2.60
C PRO A 109 16.13 -2.48 1.19
N ILE A 110 16.37 -1.58 0.24
CA ILE A 110 15.85 -1.74 -1.13
C ILE A 110 16.41 -2.99 -1.81
N TYR A 111 17.66 -3.36 -1.51
CA TYR A 111 18.31 -4.56 -2.04
C TYR A 111 17.50 -5.82 -1.76
N ILE A 112 17.05 -5.99 -0.51
CA ILE A 112 16.27 -7.14 -0.07
C ILE A 112 14.92 -7.17 -0.79
N VAL A 113 14.28 -6.00 -0.98
CA VAL A 113 13.00 -5.89 -1.68
C VAL A 113 13.13 -6.29 -3.15
N LEU A 114 14.13 -5.77 -3.86
CA LEU A 114 14.37 -6.08 -5.28
C LEU A 114 14.62 -7.57 -5.50
N LYS A 115 15.51 -8.17 -4.69
CA LYS A 115 15.82 -9.60 -4.73
C LYS A 115 14.64 -10.49 -4.34
N ALA A 116 13.77 -10.02 -3.44
CA ALA A 116 12.59 -10.77 -3.06
C ALA A 116 11.51 -10.76 -4.15
N MET A 117 11.40 -9.68 -4.93
CA MET A 117 10.43 -9.56 -6.03
C MET A 117 10.77 -10.49 -7.20
N LYS A 118 12.02 -10.52 -7.64
CA LYS A 118 12.44 -11.27 -8.83
C LYS A 118 13.77 -11.97 -8.59
N GLU A 119 13.92 -13.19 -9.12
CA GLU A 119 15.21 -13.88 -9.14
C GLU A 119 16.14 -13.21 -10.16
N VAL A 120 17.04 -12.36 -9.68
CA VAL A 120 17.99 -11.60 -10.51
C VAL A 120 19.39 -11.60 -9.91
N THR A 121 20.40 -11.49 -10.77
CA THR A 121 21.79 -11.29 -10.36
C THR A 121 22.07 -9.81 -10.06
N ASP A 122 23.10 -9.53 -9.26
CA ASP A 122 23.47 -8.15 -8.90
C ASP A 122 23.85 -7.33 -10.13
N SER A 123 24.49 -7.98 -11.12
CA SER A 123 24.80 -7.38 -12.42
C SER A 123 23.52 -6.97 -13.18
N GLN A 124 22.45 -7.76 -13.10
CA GLN A 124 21.17 -7.40 -13.73
C GLN A 124 20.53 -6.21 -13.04
N ILE A 125 20.53 -6.17 -11.70
CA ILE A 125 20.04 -5.02 -10.93
C ILE A 125 20.83 -3.76 -11.29
N TYR A 126 22.17 -3.85 -11.27
CA TYR A 126 23.06 -2.76 -11.63
C TYR A 126 22.75 -2.22 -13.03
N LYS A 127 22.77 -3.11 -14.04
CA LYS A 127 22.50 -2.75 -15.43
C LYS A 127 21.11 -2.14 -15.61
N ARG A 128 20.12 -2.56 -14.82
CA ARG A 128 18.75 -2.05 -14.92
C ARG A 128 18.62 -0.64 -14.35
N ILE A 129 19.21 -0.35 -13.20
CA ILE A 129 19.13 0.97 -12.56
C ILE A 129 20.04 1.98 -13.28
N VAL A 130 21.23 1.55 -13.72
CA VAL A 130 22.20 2.41 -14.43
C VAL A 130 21.85 2.57 -15.92
N LYS A 131 20.83 1.86 -16.43
CA LYS A 131 20.46 1.88 -17.85
C LYS A 131 20.20 3.31 -18.34
N GLY A 132 20.98 3.76 -19.31
CA GLY A 132 20.87 5.11 -19.89
C GLY A 132 21.80 6.15 -19.24
N TYR A 133 22.36 5.86 -18.07
CA TYR A 133 23.26 6.75 -17.32
C TYR A 133 24.69 6.22 -17.21
N PHE A 134 25.14 5.38 -18.16
CA PHE A 134 26.49 4.77 -18.13
C PHE A 134 27.65 5.76 -18.04
N LYS A 135 27.43 7.04 -18.37
CA LYS A 135 28.43 8.11 -18.24
C LYS A 135 28.41 8.80 -16.87
N ASN A 136 27.32 8.68 -16.12
CA ASN A 136 27.18 9.27 -14.79
C ASN A 136 27.75 8.30 -13.74
N LYS A 137 29.02 8.49 -13.39
CA LYS A 137 29.71 7.65 -12.39
C LYS A 137 29.02 7.66 -11.02
N GLN A 138 28.40 8.78 -10.64
CA GLN A 138 27.78 8.94 -9.32
C GLN A 138 26.65 7.93 -9.09
N ILE A 139 25.80 7.71 -10.11
CA ILE A 139 24.70 6.74 -10.02
C ILE A 139 25.26 5.32 -9.94
N GLY A 140 26.33 5.02 -10.68
CA GLY A 140 27.02 3.73 -10.59
C GLY A 140 27.52 3.45 -9.18
N ASP A 141 28.24 4.39 -8.58
CA ASP A 141 28.78 4.26 -7.22
C ASP A 141 27.66 4.10 -6.18
N GLN A 142 26.54 4.83 -6.31
CA GLN A 142 25.38 4.71 -5.42
C GLN A 142 24.72 3.33 -5.50
N VAL A 143 24.59 2.78 -6.72
CA VAL A 143 24.00 1.45 -6.91
C VAL A 143 24.93 0.37 -6.37
N GLU A 144 26.25 0.54 -6.46
CA GLU A 144 27.21 -0.37 -5.82
C GLU A 144 27.00 -0.42 -4.30
N VAL A 145 26.74 0.72 -3.65
CA VAL A 145 26.40 0.75 -2.21
C VAL A 145 25.14 -0.06 -1.90
N ILE A 146 24.10 0.01 -2.73
CA ILE A 146 22.91 -0.85 -2.57
C ILE A 146 23.30 -2.33 -2.65
N LEU A 147 24.14 -2.70 -3.62
CA LEU A 147 24.52 -4.10 -3.84
C LEU A 147 25.40 -4.65 -2.71
N MET A 148 26.21 -3.81 -2.06
CA MET A 148 27.00 -4.19 -0.87
C MET A 148 26.13 -4.66 0.31
N ASP A 149 24.84 -4.30 0.36
CA ASP A 149 23.93 -4.84 1.37
C ASP A 149 23.77 -6.37 1.25
N GLY A 150 23.99 -6.96 0.07
CA GLY A 150 24.00 -8.42 -0.11
C GLY A 150 25.02 -9.12 0.77
N GLU A 151 26.25 -8.62 0.80
CA GLU A 151 27.31 -9.14 1.68
C GLU A 151 27.03 -8.81 3.15
N LYS A 152 26.56 -7.60 3.44
CA LYS A 152 26.26 -7.17 4.81
C LYS A 152 25.19 -8.03 5.49
N TYR A 153 24.14 -8.39 4.76
CA TYR A 153 23.06 -9.24 5.29
C TYR A 153 23.28 -10.74 5.03
N GLN A 154 24.27 -11.10 4.21
CA GLN A 154 24.52 -12.48 3.76
C GLN A 154 23.29 -13.09 3.05
N LEU A 155 22.63 -12.27 2.22
CA LEU A 155 21.42 -12.66 1.47
C LEU A 155 21.70 -12.54 -0.04
N TYR A 156 21.66 -13.67 -0.74
CA TYR A 156 22.05 -13.73 -2.16
C TYR A 156 20.93 -14.23 -3.07
N SER A 157 20.07 -15.13 -2.56
CA SER A 157 18.96 -15.70 -3.32
C SER A 157 17.61 -15.04 -3.01
N GLN A 158 16.66 -15.16 -3.95
CA GLN A 158 15.29 -14.68 -3.76
C GLN A 158 14.64 -15.33 -2.53
N ASN A 159 14.77 -16.65 -2.38
CA ASN A 159 14.16 -17.38 -1.26
C ASN A 159 14.76 -16.95 0.09
N GLN A 160 16.06 -16.66 0.16
CA GLN A 160 16.68 -16.12 1.37
C GLN A 160 16.11 -14.74 1.72
N CYS A 161 15.94 -13.86 0.73
CA CYS A 161 15.36 -12.53 0.94
C CYS A 161 13.88 -12.62 1.38
N LEU A 162 13.10 -13.50 0.75
CA LEU A 162 11.71 -13.76 1.13
C LEU A 162 11.61 -14.31 2.55
N ALA A 163 12.43 -15.30 2.91
CA ALA A 163 12.46 -15.85 4.27
C ALA A 163 12.91 -14.81 5.31
N TYR A 164 13.86 -13.95 4.97
CA TYR A 164 14.31 -12.86 5.84
C TYR A 164 13.18 -11.87 6.14
N ILE A 165 12.38 -11.51 5.12
CA ILE A 165 11.18 -10.69 5.30
C ILE A 165 10.17 -11.48 6.14
N GLY A 166 9.82 -12.71 5.74
CA GLY A 166 8.77 -13.48 6.39
C GLY A 166 9.01 -13.73 7.87
N SER A 167 10.21 -14.14 8.26
CA SER A 167 10.57 -14.40 9.67
C SER A 167 10.37 -13.18 10.58
N ARG A 168 10.58 -11.95 10.05
CA ARG A 168 10.39 -10.69 10.80
C ARG A 168 8.95 -10.21 10.83
N PHE A 169 8.18 -10.49 9.78
CA PHE A 169 6.82 -9.99 9.62
C PHE A 169 5.73 -11.00 9.98
N ARG A 170 6.08 -12.27 10.25
CA ARG A 170 5.15 -13.36 10.58
C ARG A 170 4.16 -13.01 11.69
N ILE A 171 4.65 -12.35 12.75
CA ILE A 171 3.84 -12.01 13.93
C ILE A 171 2.98 -10.77 13.65
N VAL A 172 3.44 -9.89 12.76
CA VAL A 172 2.81 -8.60 12.49
C VAL A 172 1.68 -8.75 11.48
N LEU A 173 1.85 -9.59 10.46
CA LEU A 173 0.91 -9.73 9.35
C LEU A 173 -0.33 -10.51 9.75
N ASP A 174 -1.49 -9.99 9.38
CA ASP A 174 -2.74 -10.71 9.59
C ASP A 174 -2.97 -11.73 8.47
N GLY A 175 -3.61 -12.85 8.82
CA GLY A 175 -3.93 -13.90 7.87
C GLY A 175 -2.80 -14.90 7.62
N VAL A 176 -1.65 -14.72 8.27
CA VAL A 176 -0.58 -15.73 8.30
C VAL A 176 -1.06 -16.95 9.10
N GLN A 177 -0.91 -18.13 8.50
CA GLN A 177 -1.22 -19.41 9.14
C GLN A 177 0.05 -20.01 9.76
N GLU A 178 -0.11 -20.86 10.78
CA GLU A 178 1.02 -21.44 11.53
C GLU A 178 1.88 -22.37 10.67
N ASP A 179 1.29 -22.99 9.66
CA ASP A 179 1.90 -23.92 8.70
C ASP A 179 2.62 -23.21 7.55
N MET A 180 2.40 -21.91 7.32
CA MET A 180 3.09 -21.16 6.27
C MET A 180 4.59 -21.11 6.55
N THR A 181 5.41 -21.36 5.53
CA THR A 181 6.85 -21.16 5.60
C THR A 181 7.20 -19.68 5.60
N ASP A 182 8.38 -19.30 6.09
CA ASP A 182 8.80 -17.89 6.08
C ASP A 182 8.92 -17.33 4.65
N VAL A 183 9.22 -18.19 3.66
CA VAL A 183 9.23 -17.78 2.24
C VAL A 183 7.82 -17.39 1.78
N GLU A 184 6.80 -18.19 2.11
CA GLU A 184 5.41 -17.91 1.78
C GLU A 184 4.90 -16.66 2.49
N VAL A 185 5.29 -16.43 3.75
CA VAL A 185 4.97 -15.21 4.48
C VAL A 185 5.60 -13.98 3.83
N GLY A 186 6.87 -14.08 3.40
CA GLY A 186 7.54 -13.02 2.65
C GLY A 186 6.83 -12.69 1.34
N ARG A 187 6.41 -13.72 0.59
CA ARG A 187 5.64 -13.57 -0.65
C ARG A 187 4.28 -12.91 -0.37
N PHE A 188 3.59 -13.36 0.67
CA PHE A 188 2.30 -12.83 1.10
C PHE A 188 2.37 -11.34 1.43
N LEU A 189 3.44 -10.89 2.09
CA LEU A 189 3.69 -9.46 2.35
C LEU A 189 3.81 -8.67 1.05
N LEU A 190 4.61 -9.16 0.10
CA LEU A 190 4.82 -8.49 -1.18
C LEU A 190 3.52 -8.40 -1.99
N GLU A 191 2.70 -9.44 -1.97
CA GLU A 191 1.41 -9.47 -2.66
C GLU A 191 0.41 -8.47 -2.07
N ARG A 192 0.28 -8.47 -0.73
CA ARG A 192 -0.79 -7.70 -0.07
C ARG A 192 -0.45 -6.25 0.22
N LEU A 193 0.82 -5.92 0.39
CA LEU A 193 1.24 -4.61 0.88
C LEU A 193 2.18 -3.87 -0.08
N ILE A 194 2.91 -4.57 -0.95
CA ILE A 194 3.93 -3.92 -1.78
C ILE A 194 3.45 -3.79 -3.23
N LEU A 195 3.38 -2.54 -3.71
CA LEU A 195 2.99 -2.16 -5.06
C LEU A 195 1.68 -2.86 -5.49
N VAL A 196 0.68 -2.77 -4.61
CA VAL A 196 -0.57 -3.56 -4.68
C VAL A 196 -1.41 -3.35 -5.94
N HIS A 197 -1.13 -2.30 -6.72
CA HIS A 197 -1.80 -2.01 -7.98
C HIS A 197 -1.35 -2.93 -9.12
N LEU A 198 -0.25 -3.67 -8.92
CA LEU A 198 0.31 -4.60 -9.91
C LEU A 198 0.13 -6.04 -9.41
N PRO A 199 -0.44 -6.95 -10.21
CA PRO A 199 -0.55 -8.35 -9.84
C PRO A 199 0.78 -9.09 -10.03
N ASP A 200 1.53 -8.77 -11.09
CA ASP A 200 2.76 -9.48 -11.45
C ASP A 200 4.00 -8.94 -10.73
N PHE A 201 4.89 -9.84 -10.33
CA PHE A 201 6.11 -9.51 -9.61
C PHE A 201 7.16 -8.85 -10.49
N ASP A 202 7.18 -9.17 -11.78
CA ASP A 202 8.10 -8.54 -12.73
C ASP A 202 7.77 -7.05 -12.91
N ASP A 203 6.49 -6.71 -13.06
CA ASP A 203 6.05 -5.31 -13.11
C ASP A 203 6.33 -4.57 -11.80
N LYS A 204 6.18 -5.25 -10.65
CA LYS A 204 6.57 -4.67 -9.34
C LYS A 204 8.06 -4.36 -9.27
N PHE A 205 8.90 -5.29 -9.73
CA PHE A 205 10.35 -5.09 -9.80
C PHE A 205 10.70 -3.89 -10.68
N GLU A 206 10.14 -3.82 -11.90
CA GLU A 206 10.37 -2.72 -12.83
C GLU A 206 9.89 -1.38 -12.29
N THR A 207 8.73 -1.35 -11.64
CA THR A 207 8.19 -0.14 -10.99
C THR A 207 9.05 0.31 -9.83
N MET A 208 9.59 -0.62 -9.03
CA MET A 208 10.51 -0.29 -7.95
C MET A 208 11.81 0.29 -8.50
N CYS A 209 12.37 -0.29 -9.57
CA CYS A 209 13.53 0.28 -10.26
C CYS A 209 13.23 1.70 -10.78
N LEU A 210 12.05 1.96 -11.35
CA LEU A 210 11.64 3.29 -11.79
C LEU A 210 11.56 4.30 -10.63
N MET A 211 11.07 3.88 -9.47
CA MET A 211 11.04 4.73 -8.27
C MET A 211 12.46 5.12 -7.81
N ILE A 212 13.40 4.17 -7.84
CA ILE A 212 14.80 4.40 -7.47
C ILE A 212 15.48 5.33 -8.50
N GLU A 213 15.26 5.09 -9.80
CA GLU A 213 15.79 5.92 -10.87
C GLU A 213 15.32 7.38 -10.73
N LYS A 214 14.02 7.58 -10.50
CA LYS A 214 13.46 8.93 -10.26
C LYS A 214 14.05 9.57 -9.00
N LEU A 215 14.28 8.78 -7.93
CA LEU A 215 14.88 9.26 -6.70
C LEU A 215 16.31 9.77 -6.95
N TYR A 216 17.14 8.99 -7.64
CA TYR A 216 18.50 9.38 -7.98
C TYR A 216 18.55 10.57 -8.94
N ALA A 217 17.65 10.66 -9.92
CA ALA A 217 17.56 11.81 -10.81
C ALA A 217 17.27 13.12 -10.04
N VAL A 218 16.40 13.08 -9.03
CA VAL A 218 16.11 14.27 -8.19
C VAL A 218 17.27 14.59 -7.25
N VAL A 219 17.95 13.58 -6.70
CA VAL A 219 19.15 13.79 -5.86
C VAL A 219 20.30 14.37 -6.68
N GLY A 220 20.48 13.90 -7.92
CA GLY A 220 21.49 14.39 -8.86
C GLY A 220 21.16 15.75 -9.49
N GLY A 221 19.98 16.30 -9.23
CA GLY A 221 19.54 17.59 -9.79
C GLY A 221 19.15 17.54 -11.28
N GLU A 222 19.00 16.34 -11.86
CA GLU A 222 18.55 16.15 -13.24
C GLU A 222 17.02 16.31 -13.35
N CYS A 223 16.29 16.11 -12.25
CA CYS A 223 14.85 16.27 -12.16
C CYS A 223 14.48 17.18 -10.97
N ASN A 224 13.49 18.05 -11.16
CA ASN A 224 12.95 18.86 -10.07
C ASN A 224 12.07 18.01 -9.15
N ALA A 225 12.05 18.36 -7.86
CA ALA A 225 11.09 17.80 -6.93
C ALA A 225 9.66 18.21 -7.32
N ASP A 226 8.74 17.25 -7.27
CA ASP A 226 7.31 17.44 -7.45
C ASP A 226 6.71 18.21 -6.26
N SER A 227 5.78 19.12 -6.56
CA SER A 227 4.94 19.75 -5.53
C SER A 227 3.75 18.85 -5.20
N LEU A 228 3.58 18.53 -3.92
CA LEU A 228 2.42 17.78 -3.41
C LEU A 228 1.13 18.62 -3.39
N ASP A 229 1.28 19.95 -3.42
CA ASP A 229 0.16 20.88 -3.46
C ASP A 229 -0.32 21.17 -4.89
N SER A 230 0.42 20.69 -5.90
CA SER A 230 0.02 20.81 -7.29
C SER A 230 -1.16 19.89 -7.61
N VAL A 231 -2.18 20.44 -8.25
CA VAL A 231 -3.39 19.70 -8.68
C VAL A 231 -3.04 18.52 -9.60
N CYS A 232 -1.97 18.62 -10.39
CA CYS A 232 -1.55 17.53 -11.29
C CYS A 232 -1.06 16.26 -10.55
N ASN A 233 -0.69 16.41 -9.27
CA ASN A 233 -0.21 15.36 -8.37
C ASN A 233 -1.27 14.94 -7.34
N GLN A 234 -2.49 15.45 -7.48
CA GLN A 234 -3.61 15.18 -6.60
C GLN A 234 -4.72 14.42 -7.33
N GLU A 235 -5.58 13.79 -6.55
CA GLU A 235 -6.84 13.20 -6.99
C GLU A 235 -7.93 13.42 -5.95
N VAL A 236 -9.19 13.21 -6.33
CA VAL A 236 -10.33 13.35 -5.42
C VAL A 236 -10.86 11.98 -5.00
N MET A 237 -10.81 11.71 -3.69
CA MET A 237 -11.48 10.57 -3.09
C MET A 237 -12.97 10.90 -2.86
N LEU A 238 -13.83 10.24 -3.64
CA LEU A 238 -15.28 10.38 -3.54
C LEU A 238 -15.83 9.72 -2.26
N GLY A 239 -16.95 10.25 -1.76
CA GLY A 239 -17.58 9.74 -0.54
C GLY A 239 -18.01 8.28 -0.61
N GLY A 240 -18.46 7.82 -1.79
CA GLY A 240 -18.81 6.40 -2.00
C GLY A 240 -17.62 5.45 -1.90
N HIS A 241 -16.45 5.85 -2.42
CA HIS A 241 -15.21 5.06 -2.30
C HIS A 241 -14.75 4.99 -0.85
N LEU A 242 -14.79 6.10 -0.12
CA LEU A 242 -14.46 6.12 1.30
C LEU A 242 -15.41 5.22 2.12
N TYR A 243 -16.71 5.27 1.82
CA TYR A 243 -17.71 4.41 2.45
C TYR A 243 -17.43 2.93 2.19
N GLY A 244 -17.09 2.56 0.94
CA GLY A 244 -16.69 1.21 0.57
C GLY A 244 -15.45 0.73 1.32
N ASN A 245 -14.41 1.57 1.44
CA ASN A 245 -13.20 1.24 2.19
C ASN A 245 -13.51 0.96 3.67
N ILE A 246 -14.27 1.85 4.33
CA ILE A 246 -14.68 1.65 5.75
C ILE A 246 -15.52 0.39 5.90
N LEU A 247 -16.43 0.11 4.97
CA LEU A 247 -17.24 -1.10 5.00
C LEU A 247 -16.37 -2.36 4.90
N SER A 248 -15.39 -2.35 3.99
CA SER A 248 -14.47 -3.47 3.80
C SER A 248 -13.65 -3.76 5.06
N GLU A 249 -13.15 -2.72 5.73
CA GLU A 249 -12.47 -2.85 7.03
C GLU A 249 -13.40 -3.41 8.11
N LYS A 250 -14.64 -2.96 8.19
CA LYS A 250 -15.60 -3.45 9.20
C LYS A 250 -16.01 -4.91 8.96
N LEU A 251 -16.13 -5.32 7.70
CA LEU A 251 -16.35 -6.73 7.35
C LEU A 251 -15.14 -7.57 7.73
N TYR A 252 -13.93 -7.05 7.53
CA TYR A 252 -12.71 -7.72 7.97
C TYR A 252 -12.63 -7.85 9.49
N ASP A 253 -12.93 -6.79 10.25
CA ASP A 253 -13.02 -6.81 11.71
C ASP A 253 -14.01 -7.89 12.20
N LEU A 254 -15.16 -8.01 11.52
CA LEU A 254 -16.17 -9.03 11.82
C LEU A 254 -15.63 -10.45 11.61
N LEU A 255 -14.91 -10.70 10.51
CA LEU A 255 -14.30 -12.00 10.23
C LEU A 255 -13.21 -12.35 11.25
N VAL A 256 -12.36 -11.39 11.63
CA VAL A 256 -11.34 -11.57 12.67
C VAL A 256 -12.00 -11.88 14.01
N GLY A 257 -13.06 -11.15 14.37
CA GLY A 257 -13.84 -11.41 15.58
C GLY A 257 -14.49 -12.79 15.60
N ALA A 258 -15.08 -13.21 14.48
CA ALA A 258 -15.66 -14.55 14.33
C ALA A 258 -14.60 -15.65 14.51
N LYS A 259 -13.44 -15.51 13.86
CA LYS A 259 -12.30 -16.44 14.02
C LYS A 259 -11.85 -16.52 15.48
N ALA A 260 -11.66 -15.38 16.14
CA ALA A 260 -11.22 -15.32 17.53
C ALA A 260 -12.23 -16.00 18.47
N LYS A 261 -13.54 -15.83 18.22
CA LYS A 261 -14.61 -16.48 18.97
C LYS A 261 -14.55 -18.01 18.81
N VAL A 262 -14.43 -18.51 17.58
CA VAL A 262 -14.28 -19.95 17.30
C VAL A 262 -13.04 -20.51 17.98
N GLN A 263 -11.90 -19.83 17.89
CA GLN A 263 -10.67 -20.27 18.57
C GLN A 263 -10.81 -20.31 20.10
N LYS A 264 -11.52 -19.35 20.69
CA LYS A 264 -11.81 -19.33 22.13
C LYS A 264 -12.70 -20.51 22.53
N ASP A 265 -13.71 -20.81 21.74
CA ASP A 265 -14.65 -21.89 22.02
C ASP A 265 -13.96 -23.27 21.86
N LEU A 266 -13.11 -23.46 20.84
CA LEU A 266 -12.30 -24.68 20.67
C LEU A 266 -11.28 -24.92 21.81
N ARG A 267 -10.79 -23.86 22.44
CA ARG A 267 -9.90 -23.97 23.62
C ARG A 267 -10.65 -24.32 24.90
N ASN A 268 -11.98 -24.20 24.92
CA ASN A 268 -12.79 -24.53 26.08
C ASN A 268 -13.03 -26.06 26.11
N PRO A 269 -12.51 -26.79 27.11
CA PRO A 269 -12.65 -28.25 27.17
C PRO A 269 -14.09 -28.74 27.35
N LYS A 270 -15.03 -27.85 27.68
CA LYS A 270 -16.47 -28.16 27.81
C LYS A 270 -17.27 -27.87 26.53
N PHE A 271 -16.62 -27.40 25.47
CA PHE A 271 -17.29 -27.03 24.23
C PHE A 271 -17.55 -28.27 23.35
N ASP A 272 -18.82 -28.59 23.13
CA ASP A 272 -19.22 -29.67 22.20
C ASP A 272 -19.31 -29.10 20.78
N ILE A 273 -18.46 -29.61 19.89
CA ILE A 273 -18.37 -29.20 18.47
C ILE A 273 -19.71 -29.36 17.74
N ASN A 274 -20.59 -30.27 18.18
CA ASN A 274 -21.90 -30.49 17.56
C ASN A 274 -22.88 -29.31 17.74
N THR A 275 -22.64 -28.43 18.71
CA THR A 275 -23.50 -27.24 18.95
C THR A 275 -23.38 -26.16 17.87
N LEU A 276 -22.31 -26.15 17.06
CA LEU A 276 -22.13 -25.19 15.96
C LEU A 276 -23.11 -25.37 14.79
N ARG A 277 -23.74 -26.54 14.65
CA ARG A 277 -24.60 -26.86 13.50
C ARG A 277 -26.06 -26.41 13.64
N SER A 278 -26.46 -25.92 14.81
CA SER A 278 -27.86 -25.56 15.09
C SER A 278 -27.95 -24.28 15.93
N PRO A 279 -27.97 -23.08 15.33
CA PRO A 279 -28.45 -21.92 16.04
C PRO A 279 -29.95 -22.14 16.30
N GLN A 280 -30.34 -22.22 17.58
CA GLN A 280 -31.74 -22.16 17.99
C GLN A 280 -32.31 -20.75 17.76
#